data_AF-A0AAU0YGW8-F1
#
_entry.id   AF-A0AAU0YGW8-F1
#
_cell.length_a   1.000
_cell.length_b   1.000
_cell.length_c   1.000
_cell.angle_alpha   90.00
_cell.angle_beta   90.00
_cell.angle_gamma   90.00
#
_symmetry.space_group_name_H-M   'P 1'
#
loop_
_entity.id
_entity.type
_entity.pdbx_description
1 polymer ?
#
loop_
_entity_poly.entity_id
_entity_poly.type
_entity_poly.pdbx_seq_one_letter_code
_entity_poly.pdbx_strand_id
1 'polypeptide(L)'
;MHRALIVVDVQNDFCEGGSLAVAGGADVAAAITDLIGEAQAGYRHVVATRDHHVDPGDHFSEQPDFEHSWPAHCVAGTEGVGFHPNFAPAVASGAIDAVFDKGAHAAAYSGFEGLDENGEGLARWLRDRGVTEVDVVGIATDHCVRATALDAVREGFTTHVLLDLTAGVAAATTGQALEELRGAGVELSGKPVV
;
A
#
# COMPACT_ATOMS: atom_id res chain seq x y z
N MET A 1 22.75 1.82 2.82
CA MET A 1 21.70 2.66 2.21
C MET A 1 20.67 3.00 3.28
N HIS A 2 20.02 4.17 3.17
CA HIS A 2 18.99 4.64 4.11
C HIS A 2 17.59 4.55 3.48
N ARG A 3 17.34 3.43 2.80
CA ARG A 3 16.14 3.20 2.00
C ARG A 3 15.20 2.22 2.68
N ALA A 4 13.89 2.50 2.64
CA ALA A 4 12.85 1.57 3.07
C ALA A 4 11.95 1.15 1.92
N LEU A 5 11.39 -0.05 1.98
CA LEU A 5 10.30 -0.51 1.11
C LEU A 5 8.97 -0.36 1.86
N ILE A 6 7.98 0.29 1.24
CA ILE A 6 6.62 0.42 1.75
C ILE A 6 5.70 -0.46 0.89
N VAL A 7 5.18 -1.53 1.48
CA VAL A 7 4.24 -2.46 0.84
C VAL A 7 2.81 -2.03 1.17
N VAL A 8 2.11 -1.49 0.18
CA VAL A 8 0.78 -0.90 0.37
C VAL A 8 -0.32 -1.95 0.17
N ASP A 9 -1.08 -2.22 1.23
CA ASP A 9 -2.41 -2.84 1.21
C ASP A 9 -2.51 -4.16 0.41
N VAL A 10 -1.52 -5.05 0.55
CA VAL A 10 -1.54 -6.39 -0.08
C VAL A 10 -2.45 -7.35 0.73
N GLN A 11 -3.74 -7.06 0.73
CA GLN A 11 -4.78 -7.72 1.52
C GLN A 11 -5.69 -8.61 0.67
N ASN A 12 -6.39 -9.53 1.34
CA ASN A 12 -7.34 -10.45 0.70
C ASN A 12 -8.42 -9.72 -0.10
N ASP A 13 -9.01 -8.67 0.47
CA ASP A 13 -10.12 -7.96 -0.19
C ASP A 13 -9.72 -7.23 -1.47
N PHE A 14 -8.44 -6.89 -1.63
CA PHE A 14 -7.92 -6.22 -2.81
C PHE A 14 -7.35 -7.17 -3.87
N CYS A 15 -7.33 -8.48 -3.60
CA CYS A 15 -6.90 -9.50 -4.55
C CYS A 15 -8.11 -10.30 -5.11
N GLU A 16 -7.87 -11.12 -6.13
CA GLU A 16 -8.91 -11.93 -6.77
C GLU A 16 -9.70 -12.79 -5.77
N GLY A 17 -11.02 -12.65 -5.81
CA GLY A 17 -11.95 -13.30 -4.87
C GLY A 17 -12.32 -12.44 -3.65
N GLY A 18 -11.62 -11.33 -3.42
CA GLY A 18 -11.94 -10.32 -2.42
C GLY A 18 -13.14 -9.44 -2.79
N SER A 19 -13.66 -8.69 -1.81
CA SER A 19 -14.83 -7.80 -1.99
C SER A 19 -14.55 -6.57 -2.86
N LEU A 20 -13.29 -6.14 -2.98
CA LEU A 20 -12.85 -4.99 -3.77
C LEU A 20 -11.60 -5.36 -4.60
N ALA A 21 -11.69 -6.51 -5.28
CA ALA A 21 -10.57 -7.11 -5.99
C ALA A 21 -10.00 -6.23 -7.11
N VAL A 22 -8.67 -6.14 -7.16
CA VAL A 22 -7.90 -5.56 -8.26
C VAL A 22 -7.24 -6.70 -9.06
N ALA A 23 -7.45 -6.72 -10.36
CA ALA A 23 -6.90 -7.76 -11.22
C ALA A 23 -5.36 -7.73 -11.21
N GLY A 24 -4.74 -8.90 -11.07
CA GLY A 24 -3.29 -9.05 -10.91
C GLY A 24 -2.80 -8.88 -9.48
N GLY A 25 -3.67 -8.62 -8.50
CA GLY A 25 -3.29 -8.41 -7.11
C GLY A 25 -2.57 -9.61 -6.49
N ALA A 26 -3.05 -10.84 -6.76
CA ALA A 26 -2.41 -12.06 -6.27
C ALA A 26 -0.99 -12.27 -6.83
N ASP A 27 -0.75 -11.92 -8.10
CA ASP A 27 0.56 -12.03 -8.75
C ASP A 27 1.53 -10.97 -8.22
N VAL A 28 1.05 -9.72 -8.05
CA VAL A 28 1.82 -8.64 -7.39
C VAL A 28 2.20 -9.04 -5.96
N ALA A 29 1.30 -9.65 -5.20
CA ALA A 29 1.58 -10.14 -3.86
C ALA A 29 2.73 -11.16 -3.83
N ALA A 30 2.77 -12.08 -4.80
CA ALA A 30 3.85 -13.05 -4.92
C ALA A 30 5.18 -12.38 -5.31
N ALA A 31 5.16 -11.49 -6.31
CA ALA A 31 6.34 -10.78 -6.77
C ALA A 31 6.97 -9.88 -5.69
N ILE A 32 6.15 -9.27 -4.83
CA ILE A 32 6.64 -8.51 -3.67
C ILE A 32 7.33 -9.43 -2.65
N THR A 33 6.77 -10.60 -2.37
CA THR A 33 7.40 -11.60 -1.49
C THR A 33 8.75 -12.06 -2.03
N ASP A 34 8.84 -12.31 -3.34
CA ASP A 34 10.09 -12.67 -4.00
C ASP A 34 11.12 -11.53 -3.89
N LEU A 35 10.71 -10.27 -4.14
CA LEU A 35 11.57 -9.10 -3.94
C LEU A 35 12.11 -9.06 -2.50
N ILE A 36 11.25 -9.22 -1.48
CA ILE A 36 11.68 -9.17 -0.08
C ILE A 36 12.68 -10.30 0.24
N GLY A 37 12.47 -11.49 -0.32
CA GLY A 37 13.38 -12.64 -0.17
C GLY A 37 14.75 -12.40 -0.81
N GLU A 38 14.79 -11.78 -1.98
CA GLU A 38 16.02 -11.48 -2.73
C GLU A 38 16.75 -10.23 -2.22
N ALA A 39 16.00 -9.21 -1.78
CA ALA A 39 16.48 -7.86 -1.53
C ALA A 39 16.94 -7.59 -0.08
N GLN A 40 17.22 -8.63 0.72
CA GLN A 40 17.76 -8.44 2.09
C GLN A 40 19.06 -7.59 2.13
N ALA A 41 19.73 -7.35 1.00
CA ALA A 41 20.88 -6.46 0.90
C ALA A 41 20.55 -5.00 0.51
N GLY A 42 19.36 -4.71 -0.03
CA GLY A 42 19.00 -3.42 -0.63
C GLY A 42 18.22 -2.48 0.29
N TYR A 43 17.30 -3.03 1.10
CA TYR A 43 16.45 -2.25 2.00
C TYR A 43 16.95 -2.34 3.43
N ARG A 44 17.00 -1.19 4.10
CA ARG A 44 17.30 -1.13 5.53
C ARG A 44 16.09 -1.52 6.37
N HIS A 45 14.90 -1.14 5.89
CA HIS A 45 13.62 -1.45 6.52
C HIS A 45 12.59 -1.84 5.48
N VAL A 46 11.70 -2.75 5.84
CA VAL A 46 10.52 -3.11 5.05
C VAL A 46 9.30 -2.96 5.95
N VAL A 47 8.34 -2.16 5.52
CA VAL A 47 7.09 -1.92 6.25
C VAL A 47 5.90 -2.21 5.37
N ALA A 48 4.77 -2.54 5.99
CA ALA A 48 3.52 -2.74 5.28
C ALA A 48 2.44 -1.80 5.81
N THR A 49 1.49 -1.43 4.97
CA THR A 49 0.25 -0.76 5.37
C THR A 49 -0.93 -1.68 5.18
N ARG A 50 -2.00 -1.41 5.92
CA ARG A 50 -3.21 -2.21 5.88
C ARG A 50 -4.42 -1.32 6.11
N ASP A 51 -5.39 -1.36 5.20
CA ASP A 51 -6.73 -0.86 5.52
C ASP A 51 -7.34 -1.73 6.61
N HIS A 52 -7.86 -1.09 7.64
CA HIS A 52 -8.42 -1.75 8.80
C HIS A 52 -9.64 -0.98 9.28
N HIS A 53 -10.80 -1.27 8.70
CA HIS A 53 -12.04 -0.53 8.94
C HIS A 53 -12.86 -1.13 10.09
N VAL A 54 -13.15 -0.33 11.11
CA VAL A 54 -14.04 -0.71 12.22
C VAL A 54 -15.44 -0.16 11.97
N ASP A 55 -15.54 1.14 11.71
CA ASP A 55 -16.78 1.83 11.35
C ASP A 55 -16.44 3.12 10.58
N PRO A 56 -16.19 3.04 9.26
CA PRO A 56 -15.72 4.17 8.48
C PRO A 56 -16.85 5.07 7.96
N GLY A 57 -18.10 4.87 8.41
CA GLY A 57 -19.25 5.67 8.03
C GLY A 57 -19.53 5.65 6.53
N ASP A 58 -19.67 6.83 5.92
CA ASP A 58 -20.05 7.04 4.51
C ASP A 58 -19.02 6.47 3.50
N HIS A 59 -17.85 6.01 3.97
CA HIS A 59 -16.90 5.27 3.13
C HIS A 59 -17.52 3.98 2.57
N PHE A 60 -18.42 3.34 3.31
CA PHE A 60 -19.12 2.13 2.85
C PHE A 60 -20.53 2.41 2.34
N SER A 61 -20.85 1.83 1.18
CA SER A 61 -22.16 1.93 0.55
C SER A 61 -22.54 0.61 -0.12
N GLU A 62 -23.84 0.26 -0.08
CA GLU A 62 -24.40 -0.83 -0.88
C GLU A 62 -24.53 -0.46 -2.37
N GLN A 63 -24.46 0.85 -2.67
CA GLN A 63 -24.44 1.40 -4.03
C GLN A 63 -23.24 2.36 -4.15
N PRO A 64 -22.02 1.83 -4.19
CA PRO A 64 -20.80 2.63 -4.22
C PRO A 64 -20.65 3.37 -5.55
N ASP A 65 -20.08 4.57 -5.49
CA ASP A 65 -19.68 5.36 -6.66
C ASP A 65 -18.27 5.04 -7.16
N PHE A 66 -17.48 4.28 -6.38
CA PHE A 66 -16.09 3.92 -6.67
C PHE A 66 -15.15 5.14 -6.81
N GLU A 67 -15.55 6.27 -6.23
CA GLU A 67 -14.74 7.49 -6.14
C GLU A 67 -14.60 7.95 -4.69
N HIS A 68 -15.71 7.94 -3.95
CA HIS A 68 -15.80 8.39 -2.56
C HIS A 68 -16.44 7.34 -1.64
N SER A 69 -17.18 6.40 -2.20
CA SER A 69 -17.83 5.31 -1.47
C SER A 69 -17.53 3.97 -2.14
N TRP A 70 -17.44 2.93 -1.31
CA TRP A 70 -16.94 1.61 -1.68
C TRP A 70 -17.85 0.52 -1.12
N PRO A 71 -17.86 -0.70 -1.70
CA PRO A 71 -18.42 -1.83 -0.98
C PRO A 71 -17.65 -2.06 0.33
N ALA A 72 -18.27 -2.70 1.32
CA ALA A 72 -17.56 -3.04 2.55
C ALA A 72 -16.35 -3.93 2.24
N HIS A 73 -15.16 -3.51 2.68
CA HIS A 73 -13.87 -4.18 2.46
C HIS A 73 -12.97 -3.98 3.68
N CYS A 74 -11.96 -4.82 3.84
CA CYS A 74 -10.95 -4.76 4.90
C CYS A 74 -11.55 -4.54 6.31
N VAL A 75 -12.71 -5.13 6.56
CA VAL A 75 -13.46 -4.95 7.80
C VAL A 75 -12.76 -5.71 8.93
N ALA A 76 -12.54 -5.03 10.05
CA ALA A 76 -11.89 -5.58 11.23
C ALA A 76 -12.57 -6.88 11.69
N GLY A 77 -11.78 -7.93 11.90
CA GLY A 77 -12.28 -9.25 12.31
C GLY A 77 -12.81 -10.14 11.18
N THR A 78 -12.77 -9.70 9.93
CA THR A 78 -13.08 -10.55 8.76
C THR A 78 -11.81 -11.20 8.19
N GLU A 79 -11.97 -12.15 7.26
CA GLU A 79 -10.82 -12.69 6.50
C GLU A 79 -10.27 -11.65 5.52
N GLY A 80 -11.11 -10.78 4.98
CA GLY A 80 -10.77 -9.79 3.96
C GLY A 80 -9.70 -8.78 4.38
N VAL A 81 -9.64 -8.44 5.67
CA VAL A 81 -8.61 -7.55 6.25
C VAL A 81 -7.22 -8.21 6.32
N GLY A 82 -7.15 -9.54 6.27
CA GLY A 82 -5.89 -10.27 6.34
C GLY A 82 -4.98 -9.99 5.13
N PHE A 83 -3.66 -10.11 5.33
CA PHE A 83 -2.71 -10.09 4.22
C PHE A 83 -2.94 -11.30 3.30
N HIS A 84 -2.80 -11.07 1.99
CA HIS A 84 -3.00 -12.10 0.98
C HIS A 84 -2.07 -13.31 1.21
N PRO A 85 -2.49 -14.58 0.98
CA PRO A 85 -1.65 -15.77 1.23
C PRO A 85 -0.30 -15.79 0.52
N ASN A 86 -0.18 -15.08 -0.61
CA ASN A 86 1.10 -14.95 -1.33
C ASN A 86 2.07 -13.95 -0.65
N PHE A 87 1.58 -13.08 0.24
CA PHE A 87 2.36 -12.07 0.97
C PHE A 87 2.47 -12.35 2.47
N ALA A 88 1.45 -12.95 3.08
CA ALA A 88 1.41 -13.30 4.50
C ALA A 88 2.67 -14.05 5.01
N PRO A 89 3.33 -14.94 4.25
CA PRO A 89 4.58 -15.56 4.69
C PRO A 89 5.72 -14.56 4.96
N ALA A 90 5.84 -13.47 4.18
CA ALA A 90 6.84 -12.44 4.41
C ALA A 90 6.61 -11.75 5.77
N VAL A 91 5.35 -11.44 6.08
CA VAL A 91 4.94 -10.87 7.38
C VAL A 91 5.24 -11.85 8.51
N ALA A 92 4.82 -13.11 8.38
CA ALA A 92 5.00 -14.14 9.41
C ALA A 92 6.47 -14.51 9.68
N SER A 93 7.35 -14.34 8.68
CA SER A 93 8.79 -14.61 8.82
C SER A 93 9.54 -13.53 9.61
N GLY A 94 8.90 -12.39 9.88
CA GLY A 94 9.55 -11.22 10.50
C GLY A 94 10.36 -10.37 9.51
N ALA A 95 10.15 -10.56 8.20
CA ALA A 95 10.77 -9.72 7.16
C ALA A 95 10.12 -8.32 7.07
N ILE A 96 8.93 -8.15 7.67
CA ILE A 96 8.25 -6.85 7.79
C ILE A 96 8.51 -6.30 9.19
N ASP A 97 9.20 -5.16 9.27
CA ASP A 97 9.60 -4.53 10.54
C ASP A 97 8.43 -3.90 11.30
N ALA A 98 7.42 -3.41 10.58
CA ALA A 98 6.23 -2.79 11.14
C ALA A 98 5.05 -2.83 10.16
N VAL A 99 3.83 -2.89 10.70
CA VAL A 99 2.57 -2.78 9.97
C VAL A 99 1.81 -1.57 10.46
N PHE A 100 1.33 -0.74 9.54
CA PHE A 100 0.59 0.49 9.82
C PHE A 100 -0.87 0.33 9.39
N ASP A 101 -1.76 0.26 10.38
CA ASP A 101 -3.20 0.16 10.15
C ASP A 101 -3.79 1.55 9.93
N LYS A 102 -4.58 1.73 8.86
CA LYS A 102 -5.26 2.99 8.51
C LYS A 102 -6.77 2.79 8.35
N GLY A 103 -7.54 3.86 8.49
CA GLY A 103 -8.96 3.88 8.14
C GLY A 103 -9.95 3.34 9.20
N ALA A 104 -9.56 3.21 10.48
CA ALA A 104 -10.43 2.62 11.52
C ALA A 104 -11.83 3.24 11.60
N HIS A 105 -11.93 4.57 11.52
CA HIS A 105 -13.19 5.31 11.70
C HIS A 105 -13.44 6.37 10.61
N ALA A 106 -12.73 6.30 9.49
CA ALA A 106 -12.86 7.21 8.35
C ALA A 106 -12.23 6.57 7.10
N ALA A 107 -12.52 7.13 5.93
CA ALA A 107 -11.75 6.83 4.73
C ALA A 107 -10.27 7.18 4.94
N ALA A 108 -9.36 6.30 4.51
CA ALA A 108 -7.93 6.54 4.51
C ALA A 108 -7.33 5.97 3.22
N TYR A 109 -6.41 6.70 2.62
CA TYR A 109 -5.81 6.30 1.34
C TYR A 109 -4.29 6.20 1.46
N SER A 110 -3.67 7.15 2.16
CA SER A 110 -2.23 7.19 2.31
C SER A 110 -1.77 6.32 3.48
N GLY A 111 -0.71 5.55 3.27
CA GLY A 111 0.00 4.82 4.32
C GLY A 111 0.49 5.72 5.46
N PHE A 112 0.67 7.02 5.19
CA PHE A 112 1.07 8.01 6.19
C PHE A 112 -0.04 8.39 7.17
N GLU A 113 -1.29 8.00 6.90
CA GLU A 113 -2.41 8.10 7.84
C GLU A 113 -2.43 6.93 8.84
N GLY A 114 -1.65 5.88 8.57
CA GLY A 114 -1.62 4.67 9.37
C GLY A 114 -0.78 4.79 10.64
N LEU A 115 -1.14 3.98 11.63
CA LEU A 115 -0.46 3.85 12.92
C LEU A 115 0.00 2.41 13.13
N ASP A 116 1.19 2.23 13.71
CA ASP A 116 1.65 0.90 14.14
C ASP A 116 0.96 0.45 15.44
N GLU A 117 1.32 -0.74 15.93
CA GLU A 117 0.79 -1.30 17.19
C GLU A 117 1.07 -0.44 18.43
N ASN A 118 2.04 0.48 18.37
CA ASN A 118 2.41 1.40 19.44
C ASN A 118 1.75 2.77 19.28
N GLY A 119 0.96 2.97 18.22
CA GLY A 119 0.35 4.26 17.88
C GLY A 119 1.35 5.24 17.24
N GLU A 120 2.48 4.78 16.72
CA GLU A 120 3.44 5.59 15.98
C GLU A 120 3.08 5.68 14.50
N GLY A 121 3.08 6.91 13.95
CA GLY A 121 2.82 7.13 12.53
C GLY A 121 4.02 6.85 11.63
N LEU A 122 3.76 6.43 10.39
CA LEU A 122 4.78 5.99 9.43
C LEU A 122 5.91 6.99 9.20
N ALA A 123 5.61 8.28 9.00
CA ALA A 123 6.65 9.29 8.75
C ALA A 123 7.64 9.41 9.91
N ARG A 124 7.13 9.38 11.15
CA ARG A 124 7.97 9.44 12.35
C ARG A 124 8.81 8.17 12.48
N TRP A 125 8.17 7.01 12.32
CA TRP A 125 8.84 5.72 12.41
C TRP A 125 10.03 5.62 11.46
N LEU A 126 9.86 6.08 10.21
CA LEU A 126 10.90 6.10 9.17
C LEU A 126 12.04 7.08 9.52
N ARG A 127 11.69 8.31 9.95
CA ARG A 127 12.69 9.34 10.31
C ARG A 127 13.55 8.95 11.50
N ASP A 128 12.94 8.40 12.55
CA ASP A 128 13.65 7.98 13.77
C ASP A 128 14.64 6.84 13.48
N ARG A 129 14.44 6.11 12.37
CA ARG A 129 15.33 5.06 11.85
C ARG A 129 16.32 5.57 10.79
N GLY A 130 16.31 6.87 10.53
CA GLY A 130 17.20 7.53 9.58
C GLY A 130 16.95 7.11 8.14
N VAL A 131 15.70 6.80 7.77
CA VAL A 131 15.31 6.58 6.37
C VAL A 131 15.25 7.94 5.65
N THR A 132 15.79 7.99 4.45
CA THR A 132 15.80 9.19 3.58
C THR A 132 15.16 8.94 2.22
N GLU A 133 15.00 7.67 1.84
CA GLU A 133 14.46 7.24 0.55
C GLU A 133 13.43 6.12 0.77
N VAL A 134 12.37 6.13 -0.02
CA VAL A 134 11.35 5.08 0.02
C VAL A 134 11.04 4.57 -1.38
N ASP A 135 10.88 3.25 -1.49
CA ASP A 135 10.30 2.61 -2.65
C ASP A 135 8.89 2.14 -2.26
N VAL A 136 7.89 2.46 -3.08
CA VAL A 136 6.48 2.14 -2.83
C VAL A 136 5.99 1.10 -3.85
N VAL A 137 5.33 0.07 -3.33
CA VAL A 137 4.75 -1.06 -4.09
C VAL A 137 3.38 -1.42 -3.53
N GLY A 138 2.63 -2.30 -4.19
CA GLY A 138 1.37 -2.82 -3.68
C GLY A 138 0.14 -2.34 -4.45
N ILE A 139 -1.00 -2.20 -3.76
CA ILE A 139 -2.32 -2.10 -4.38
C ILE A 139 -3.11 -0.92 -3.74
N ALA A 140 -3.91 -0.14 -4.47
CA ALA A 140 -3.96 -0.02 -5.92
C ALA A 140 -3.07 1.14 -6.42
N THR A 141 -2.47 0.99 -7.61
CA THR A 141 -1.59 1.99 -8.25
C THR A 141 -2.23 3.37 -8.29
N ASP A 142 -3.52 3.44 -8.63
CA ASP A 142 -4.34 4.63 -8.79
C ASP A 142 -5.09 5.08 -7.53
N HIS A 143 -4.85 4.45 -6.39
CA HIS A 143 -5.44 4.86 -5.11
C HIS A 143 -4.37 4.94 -4.01
N CYS A 144 -4.27 3.93 -3.16
CA CYS A 144 -3.43 3.97 -1.96
C CYS A 144 -1.94 4.09 -2.29
N VAL A 145 -1.45 3.44 -3.36
CA VAL A 145 -0.05 3.58 -3.81
C VAL A 145 0.22 5.02 -4.23
N ARG A 146 -0.67 5.62 -5.05
CA ARG A 146 -0.57 7.02 -5.48
C ARG A 146 -0.54 7.96 -4.26
N ALA A 147 -1.52 7.83 -3.37
CA ALA A 147 -1.65 8.69 -2.20
C ALA A 147 -0.41 8.60 -1.29
N THR A 148 0.05 7.38 -1.02
CA THR A 148 1.23 7.12 -0.20
C THR A 148 2.49 7.71 -0.81
N ALA A 149 2.71 7.55 -2.12
CA ALA A 149 3.88 8.09 -2.80
C ALA A 149 3.88 9.63 -2.84
N LEU A 150 2.72 10.26 -3.05
CA LEU A 150 2.59 11.71 -3.01
C LEU A 150 2.88 12.26 -1.60
N ASP A 151 2.38 11.59 -0.56
CA ASP A 151 2.67 11.99 0.81
C ASP A 151 4.11 11.73 1.21
N ALA A 152 4.75 10.67 0.72
CA ALA A 152 6.18 10.46 0.92
C ALA A 152 7.02 11.65 0.42
N VAL A 153 6.68 12.18 -0.76
CA VAL A 153 7.32 13.39 -1.30
C VAL A 153 7.03 14.60 -0.41
N ARG A 154 5.78 14.78 0.05
CA ARG A 154 5.40 15.90 0.94
C ARG A 154 6.11 15.83 2.29
N GLU A 155 6.34 14.63 2.80
CA GLU A 155 7.12 14.36 4.01
C GLU A 155 8.65 14.49 3.77
N GLY A 156 9.08 14.73 2.53
CA GLY A 156 10.46 15.03 2.17
C GLY A 156 11.34 13.81 1.91
N PHE A 157 10.76 12.62 1.67
CA PHE A 157 11.51 11.44 1.25
C PHE A 157 11.75 11.45 -0.27
N THR A 158 12.95 11.05 -0.69
CA THR A 158 13.15 10.67 -2.10
C THR A 158 12.29 9.44 -2.38
N THR A 159 11.37 9.55 -3.34
CA THR A 159 10.31 8.56 -3.51
C THR A 159 10.38 7.92 -4.88
N HIS A 160 10.38 6.59 -4.91
CA HIS A 160 10.24 5.80 -6.13
C HIS A 160 8.98 4.92 -6.04
N VAL A 161 8.35 4.65 -7.18
CA VAL A 161 7.31 3.63 -7.29
C VAL A 161 7.79 2.57 -8.27
N LEU A 162 7.87 1.32 -7.80
CA LEU A 162 8.26 0.17 -8.62
C LEU A 162 6.99 -0.39 -9.28
N LEU A 163 6.66 0.13 -10.45
CA LEU A 163 5.40 -0.12 -11.13
C LEU A 163 5.18 -1.60 -11.47
N ASP A 164 6.23 -2.35 -11.77
CA ASP A 164 6.15 -3.81 -12.01
C ASP A 164 5.62 -4.59 -10.78
N LEU A 165 5.58 -3.94 -9.61
CA LEU A 165 5.09 -4.47 -8.33
C LEU A 165 3.84 -3.72 -7.85
N THR A 166 3.04 -3.21 -8.78
CA THR A 166 1.77 -2.55 -8.48
C THR A 166 0.66 -3.03 -9.42
N ALA A 167 -0.58 -3.04 -8.91
CA ALA A 167 -1.78 -3.32 -9.69
C ALA A 167 -2.75 -2.13 -9.61
N GLY A 168 -3.22 -1.65 -10.76
CA GLY A 168 -4.16 -0.54 -10.87
C GLY A 168 -5.59 -1.01 -11.10
N VAL A 169 -6.57 -0.21 -10.64
CA VAL A 169 -8.00 -0.55 -10.78
C VAL A 169 -8.47 -0.45 -12.23
N ALA A 170 -8.11 0.64 -12.92
CA ALA A 170 -8.48 0.84 -14.32
C ALA A 170 -7.42 1.63 -15.09
N ALA A 171 -7.32 1.37 -16.40
CA ALA A 171 -6.29 1.98 -17.24
C ALA A 171 -6.35 3.51 -17.28
N ALA A 172 -7.56 4.08 -17.24
CA ALA A 172 -7.75 5.52 -17.28
C ALA A 172 -7.28 6.20 -15.97
N THR A 173 -7.71 5.70 -14.82
CA THR A 173 -7.35 6.22 -13.49
C THR A 173 -5.88 5.96 -13.18
N THR A 174 -5.35 4.81 -13.59
CA THR A 174 -3.91 4.51 -13.53
C THR A 174 -3.10 5.49 -14.37
N GLY A 175 -3.51 5.77 -15.62
CA GLY A 175 -2.85 6.79 -16.44
C GLY A 175 -2.76 8.16 -15.76
N GLN A 176 -3.86 8.63 -15.18
CA GLN A 176 -3.92 9.89 -14.44
C GLN A 176 -3.01 9.88 -13.19
N ALA A 177 -3.01 8.78 -12.43
CA ALA A 177 -2.16 8.62 -11.26
C ALA A 177 -0.67 8.69 -11.62
N LEU A 178 -0.26 8.06 -12.72
CA LEU A 178 1.14 8.10 -13.18
C LEU A 178 1.56 9.51 -13.61
N GLU A 179 0.67 10.29 -14.21
CA GLU A 179 0.93 11.70 -14.55
C GLU A 179 1.10 12.56 -13.29
N GLU A 180 0.22 12.38 -12.29
CA GLU A 180 0.30 13.09 -11.02
C GLU A 180 1.60 12.77 -10.27
N LEU A 181 1.97 11.49 -10.19
CA LEU A 181 3.22 11.05 -9.56
C LEU A 181 4.45 11.66 -10.22
N ARG A 182 4.52 11.66 -11.57
CA ARG A 182 5.62 12.33 -12.30
C ARG A 182 5.63 13.83 -12.04
N GLY A 183 4.46 14.46 -12.01
CA GLY A 183 4.32 15.89 -11.74
C GLY A 183 4.80 16.29 -10.34
N ALA A 184 4.66 15.39 -9.36
CA ALA A 184 5.14 15.57 -8.00
C ALA A 184 6.63 15.25 -7.82
N GLY A 185 7.32 14.73 -8.85
CA GLY A 185 8.73 14.37 -8.77
C GLY A 185 9.01 12.96 -8.25
N VAL A 186 8.00 12.07 -8.24
CA VAL A 186 8.19 10.65 -7.94
C VAL A 186 8.89 9.97 -9.11
N GLU A 187 9.94 9.20 -8.82
CA GLU A 187 10.62 8.40 -9.83
C GLU A 187 9.86 7.10 -10.10
N LEU A 188 9.51 6.85 -11.36
CA LEU A 188 8.72 5.67 -11.77
C LEU A 188 9.57 4.71 -12.58
N SER A 189 9.58 3.42 -12.19
CA SER A 189 10.27 2.36 -12.92
C SER A 189 9.34 1.18 -13.20
N GLY A 190 9.36 0.64 -14.42
CA GLY A 190 8.52 -0.50 -14.81
C GLY A 190 7.16 -0.11 -15.40
N LYS A 191 6.18 -1.03 -15.36
CA LYS A 191 4.80 -0.82 -15.79
C LYS A 191 3.81 -1.51 -14.82
N PRO A 192 2.71 -0.83 -14.44
CA PRO A 192 1.72 -1.44 -13.56
C PRO A 192 0.93 -2.54 -14.29
N VAL A 193 0.46 -3.50 -13.52
CA VAL A 193 -0.57 -4.44 -13.97
C VAL A 193 -1.91 -3.69 -13.97
N VAL A 194 -2.67 -3.80 -15.07
CA VAL A 194 -4.01 -3.20 -15.23
C VAL A 194 -4.87 -4.07 -16.13
#